data_AF-A0A6I4VPM9-F1
#
_entry.id   AF-A0A6I4VPM9-F1
#
_cell.length_a   1.000
_cell.length_b   1.000
_cell.length_c   1.000
_cell.angle_alpha   90.00
_cell.angle_beta   90.00
_cell.angle_gamma   90.00
#
_symmetry.space_group_name_H-M   'P 1'
#
loop_
_entity.id
_entity.type
_entity.pdbx_description
1 polymer ?
#
loop_
_entity_poly.entity_id
_entity_poly.type
_entity_poly.pdbx_seq_one_letter_code
_entity_poly.pdbx_strand_id
1 'polypeptide(L)'
;MGKKFRFYWISISLGLIFSIVSLPPLFLLSMEMMYRTHMNNRYQIGNDYLQRIEGEGFDDPYQADLPVPYTFEKNVIDAMIVPKKKYSPTIFAGDVDLYLNGKFLGIIWNRVLESDYPVTKEQPASFDLSNTTDISIYTLKDNDTNQEDIIIFADITAYRIKAGEEYLLNRYYPKNMEEMTQFQYWRIHKDGSYDKEVFRQKSDRTDLQTFLALNSGANVGYFTTWLNAYPAFYFPLPYPLFSGFLGIFLLFHGVVSRKIKRKGLV
;
A
#
# COMPACT_ATOMS: atom_id res chain seq x y z
N MET A 1 -21.60 -29.93 46.95
CA MET A 1 -22.22 -28.82 46.18
C MET A 1 -21.23 -27.83 45.50
N GLY A 2 -19.90 -28.04 45.48
CA GLY A 2 -18.94 -26.95 45.20
C GLY A 2 -18.36 -26.75 43.78
N LYS A 3 -18.33 -27.76 42.88
CA LYS A 3 -17.56 -27.64 41.62
C LYS A 3 -18.28 -26.93 40.46
N LYS A 4 -19.59 -27.18 40.26
CA LYS A 4 -20.37 -26.57 39.17
C LYS A 4 -20.72 -25.08 39.38
N PHE A 5 -20.62 -24.56 40.62
CA PHE A 5 -20.89 -23.15 40.90
C PHE A 5 -19.78 -22.21 40.40
N ARG A 6 -18.57 -22.73 40.15
CA ARG A 6 -17.43 -21.92 39.68
C ARG A 6 -17.38 -21.75 38.16
N PHE A 7 -17.92 -22.71 37.40
CA PHE A 7 -17.72 -22.75 35.94
C PHE A 7 -18.41 -21.62 35.17
N TYR A 8 -19.64 -21.24 35.56
CA TYR A 8 -20.35 -20.14 34.88
C TYR A 8 -19.71 -18.78 35.17
N TRP A 9 -19.18 -18.56 36.39
CA TRP A 9 -18.43 -17.35 36.71
C TRP A 9 -17.11 -17.29 35.94
N ILE A 10 -16.39 -18.41 35.81
CA ILE A 10 -15.19 -18.48 34.98
C ILE A 10 -15.52 -18.13 33.51
N SER A 11 -16.62 -18.67 32.97
CA SER A 11 -17.05 -18.37 31.60
C SER A 11 -17.37 -16.88 31.42
N ILE A 12 -18.12 -16.28 32.36
CA ILE A 12 -18.45 -14.84 32.32
C ILE A 12 -17.18 -13.98 32.44
N SER A 13 -16.29 -14.30 33.38
CA SER A 13 -15.04 -13.56 33.57
C SER A 13 -14.14 -13.62 32.35
N LEU A 14 -13.94 -14.82 31.77
CA LEU A 14 -13.18 -14.97 30.52
C LEU A 14 -13.85 -14.24 29.37
N GLY A 15 -15.18 -14.32 29.26
CA GLY A 15 -15.96 -13.60 28.26
C GLY A 15 -15.75 -12.09 28.32
N LEU A 16 -15.83 -11.51 29.53
CA LEU A 16 -15.54 -10.09 29.76
C LEU A 16 -14.11 -9.73 29.38
N ILE A 17 -13.11 -10.53 29.79
CA ILE A 17 -11.71 -10.29 29.47
C ILE A 17 -11.51 -10.27 27.95
N PHE A 18 -12.01 -11.27 27.23
CA PHE A 18 -11.89 -11.33 25.78
C PHE A 18 -12.59 -10.17 25.08
N SER A 19 -13.79 -9.78 25.54
CA SER A 19 -14.48 -8.61 25.00
C SER A 19 -13.70 -7.31 25.26
N ILE A 20 -13.20 -7.09 26.48
CA ILE A 20 -12.44 -5.87 26.81
C ILE A 20 -11.14 -5.79 26.02
N VAL A 21 -10.40 -6.89 25.91
CA VAL A 21 -9.12 -6.94 25.18
C VAL A 21 -9.32 -6.77 23.67
N SER A 22 -10.46 -7.18 23.13
CA SER A 22 -10.76 -7.02 21.69
C SER A 22 -11.26 -5.63 21.30
N LEU A 23 -11.81 -4.84 22.23
CA LEU A 23 -12.38 -3.52 21.90
C LEU A 23 -11.38 -2.55 21.25
N PRO A 24 -10.16 -2.30 21.79
CA PRO A 24 -9.23 -1.36 21.17
C PRO A 24 -8.83 -1.72 19.71
N PRO A 25 -8.41 -2.96 19.39
CA PRO A 25 -8.08 -3.30 18.01
C PRO A 25 -9.32 -3.33 17.09
N LEU A 26 -10.50 -3.70 17.60
CA LEU A 26 -11.75 -3.60 16.84
C LEU A 26 -12.11 -2.16 16.49
N PHE A 27 -11.91 -1.23 17.43
CA PHE A 27 -12.13 0.19 17.20
C PHE A 27 -11.20 0.72 16.11
N LEU A 28 -9.89 0.43 16.20
CA LEU A 28 -8.91 0.84 15.18
C LEU A 28 -9.22 0.24 13.80
N LEU A 29 -9.59 -1.05 13.75
CA LEU A 29 -9.98 -1.71 12.50
C LEU A 29 -11.23 -1.06 11.89
N SER A 30 -12.22 -0.72 12.72
CA SER A 30 -13.45 -0.06 12.28
C SER A 30 -13.16 1.33 11.71
N MET A 31 -12.31 2.12 12.38
CA MET A 31 -11.90 3.45 11.92
C MET A 31 -11.16 3.38 10.59
N GLU A 32 -10.24 2.43 10.42
CA GLU A 32 -9.51 2.21 9.16
C GLU A 32 -10.46 1.75 8.03
N MET A 33 -11.44 0.90 8.35
CA MET A 33 -12.46 0.49 7.38
C MET A 33 -13.35 1.65 6.96
N MET A 34 -13.77 2.50 7.90
CA MET A 34 -14.54 3.72 7.62
C MET A 34 -13.75 4.68 6.74
N TYR A 35 -12.47 4.91 7.05
CA TYR A 35 -11.56 5.71 6.25
C TYR A 35 -11.45 5.15 4.82
N ARG A 36 -11.15 3.86 4.65
CA ARG A 36 -11.05 3.23 3.32
C ARG A 36 -12.35 3.34 2.54
N THR A 37 -13.49 3.13 3.21
CA THR A 37 -14.81 3.26 2.57
C THR A 37 -15.07 4.69 2.12
N HIS A 38 -14.77 5.68 2.98
CA HIS A 38 -14.91 7.10 2.64
C HIS A 38 -14.05 7.46 1.43
N MET A 39 -12.77 7.06 1.44
CA MET A 39 -11.84 7.37 0.37
C MET A 39 -12.18 6.65 -0.94
N ASN A 40 -12.61 5.38 -0.90
CA ASN A 40 -13.04 4.65 -2.10
C ASN A 40 -14.34 5.20 -2.69
N ASN A 41 -15.21 5.79 -1.87
CA ASN A 41 -16.43 6.44 -2.37
C ASN A 41 -16.10 7.81 -3.00
N ARG A 42 -15.17 8.55 -2.39
CA ARG A 42 -14.77 9.86 -2.87
C ARG A 42 -13.86 9.79 -4.10
N TYR A 43 -12.85 8.94 -4.06
CA TYR A 43 -11.82 8.89 -5.09
C TYR A 43 -11.93 7.62 -5.91
N GLN A 44 -11.93 7.79 -7.23
CA GLN A 44 -11.85 6.70 -8.19
C GLN A 44 -10.51 6.78 -8.92
N ILE A 45 -9.69 5.73 -8.77
CA ILE A 45 -8.48 5.54 -9.56
C ILE A 45 -8.88 4.89 -10.88
N GLY A 46 -8.43 5.46 -11.99
CA GLY A 46 -8.64 4.93 -13.34
C GLY A 46 -7.42 5.15 -14.23
N ASN A 47 -7.41 4.52 -15.40
CA ASN A 47 -6.33 4.63 -16.38
C ASN A 47 -4.95 4.49 -15.71
N ASP A 48 -4.71 3.39 -15.02
CA ASP A 48 -3.38 3.11 -14.46
C ASP A 48 -2.44 2.74 -15.60
N TYR A 49 -1.28 3.41 -15.67
CA TYR A 49 -0.28 3.19 -16.70
C TYR A 49 0.15 1.72 -16.77
N LEU A 50 0.30 1.04 -15.63
CA LEU A 50 0.69 -0.38 -15.60
C LEU A 50 -0.41 -1.27 -16.16
N GLN A 51 -1.66 -1.04 -15.76
CA GLN A 51 -2.80 -1.79 -16.28
C GLN A 51 -3.00 -1.57 -17.79
N ARG A 52 -2.66 -0.37 -18.28
CA ARG A 52 -2.73 -0.05 -19.70
C ARG A 52 -1.68 -0.82 -20.50
N ILE A 53 -0.44 -0.88 -20.03
CA ILE A 53 0.62 -1.70 -20.67
C ILE A 53 0.23 -3.18 -20.65
N GLU A 54 -0.26 -3.70 -19.52
CA GLU A 54 -0.67 -5.10 -19.41
C GLU A 54 -1.88 -5.45 -20.30
N GLY A 55 -2.80 -4.50 -20.48
CA GLY A 55 -4.06 -4.70 -21.22
C GLY A 55 -3.99 -4.44 -22.71
N GLU A 56 -3.09 -3.56 -23.19
CA GLU A 56 -2.95 -3.26 -24.62
C GLU A 56 -2.17 -4.35 -25.37
N GLY A 57 -1.37 -5.17 -24.68
CA GLY A 57 -0.59 -6.23 -25.30
C GLY A 57 0.50 -5.67 -26.24
N PHE A 58 1.67 -6.30 -26.23
CA PHE A 58 2.71 -5.93 -27.19
C PHE A 58 2.27 -6.43 -28.58
N ASP A 59 1.86 -5.53 -29.47
CA ASP A 59 1.48 -5.85 -30.85
C ASP A 59 2.68 -6.43 -31.66
N ASP A 60 3.92 -6.25 -31.17
CA ASP A 60 5.12 -6.84 -31.76
C ASP A 60 6.16 -7.23 -30.68
N PRO A 61 6.42 -8.53 -30.43
CA PRO A 61 7.41 -8.98 -29.43
C PRO A 61 8.87 -8.72 -29.85
N TYR A 62 9.12 -8.13 -31.03
CA TYR A 62 10.46 -7.85 -31.56
C TYR A 62 10.76 -6.36 -31.77
N GLN A 63 9.82 -5.46 -31.51
CA GLN A 63 10.10 -4.04 -31.37
C GLN A 63 10.20 -3.72 -29.87
N ALA A 64 11.40 -3.38 -29.42
CA ALA A 64 11.58 -2.71 -28.14
C ALA A 64 10.99 -1.31 -28.30
N ASP A 65 9.66 -1.22 -28.19
CA ASP A 65 8.96 0.03 -28.40
C ASP A 65 9.42 1.05 -27.36
N LEU A 66 9.62 2.28 -27.84
CA LEU A 66 9.91 3.44 -27.02
C LEU A 66 8.86 3.52 -25.90
N PRO A 67 9.24 3.96 -24.68
CA PRO A 67 8.30 4.08 -23.58
C PRO A 67 7.07 4.87 -24.05
N VAL A 68 5.90 4.23 -24.08
CA VAL A 68 4.67 4.86 -24.56
C VAL A 68 4.31 5.93 -23.54
N PRO A 69 4.30 7.23 -23.89
CA PRO A 69 4.02 8.26 -22.90
C PRO A 69 2.57 8.13 -22.40
N TYR A 70 2.39 8.33 -21.10
CA TYR A 70 1.05 8.35 -20.51
C TYR A 70 0.29 9.59 -20.99
N THR A 71 -0.74 9.37 -21.78
CA THR A 71 -1.56 10.46 -22.34
C THR A 71 -2.95 10.44 -21.73
N PHE A 72 -3.36 11.58 -21.17
CA PHE A 72 -4.73 11.81 -20.72
C PHE A 72 -5.18 13.20 -21.17
N GLU A 73 -6.23 13.24 -21.99
CA GLU A 73 -6.69 14.44 -22.69
C GLU A 73 -5.54 15.11 -23.47
N LYS A 74 -5.16 16.34 -23.07
CA LYS A 74 -4.07 17.11 -23.68
C LYS A 74 -2.74 16.98 -22.95
N ASN A 75 -2.71 16.29 -21.81
CA ASN A 75 -1.54 16.14 -20.98
C ASN A 75 -0.82 14.83 -21.35
N VAL A 76 0.47 14.97 -21.65
CA VAL A 76 1.37 13.87 -22.00
C VAL A 76 2.46 13.81 -20.94
N ILE A 77 2.54 12.70 -20.23
CA ILE A 77 3.59 12.43 -19.24
C ILE A 77 4.57 11.45 -19.85
N ASP A 78 5.82 11.86 -19.91
CA ASP A 78 6.92 11.06 -20.39
C ASP A 78 7.90 10.80 -19.24
N ALA A 79 8.47 9.61 -19.22
CA ALA A 79 9.41 9.17 -18.19
C ALA A 79 10.67 8.62 -18.86
N MET A 80 11.75 9.36 -18.73
CA MET A 80 13.05 8.98 -19.27
C MET A 80 13.87 8.30 -18.19
N ILE A 81 14.21 7.03 -18.42
CA ILE A 81 15.05 6.25 -17.52
C ILE A 81 16.51 6.56 -17.79
N VAL A 82 17.26 6.90 -16.75
CA VAL A 82 18.68 7.27 -16.82
C VAL A 82 19.52 6.26 -16.01
N PRO A 83 19.99 5.17 -16.62
CA PRO A 83 20.80 4.16 -15.94
C PRO A 83 22.15 4.75 -15.50
N LYS A 84 22.53 4.54 -14.23
CA LYS A 84 23.80 5.05 -13.68
C LYS A 84 24.80 3.96 -13.35
N LYS A 85 24.33 2.84 -12.81
CA LYS A 85 25.20 1.76 -12.32
C LYS A 85 24.58 0.39 -12.56
N LYS A 86 25.30 -0.46 -13.28
CA LYS A 86 24.93 -1.87 -13.49
C LYS A 86 25.27 -2.70 -12.25
N TYR A 87 24.32 -3.52 -11.78
CA TYR A 87 24.50 -4.47 -10.68
C TYR A 87 24.49 -5.92 -11.17
N SER A 88 23.66 -6.23 -12.16
CA SER A 88 23.58 -7.54 -12.82
C SER A 88 23.30 -7.34 -14.33
N PRO A 89 23.26 -8.40 -15.15
CA PRO A 89 22.88 -8.30 -16.56
C PRO A 89 21.52 -7.62 -16.78
N THR A 90 20.54 -7.83 -15.90
CA THR A 90 19.20 -7.27 -16.02
C THR A 90 18.93 -6.10 -15.08
N ILE A 91 19.79 -5.83 -14.09
CA ILE A 91 19.43 -4.87 -13.03
C ILE A 91 20.44 -3.75 -12.85
N PHE A 92 19.89 -2.53 -12.77
CA PHE A 92 20.60 -1.27 -12.70
C PHE A 92 20.09 -0.41 -11.54
N ALA A 93 20.93 0.50 -11.07
CA ALA A 93 20.49 1.69 -10.36
C ALA A 93 20.54 2.86 -11.34
N GLY A 94 19.53 3.72 -11.30
CA GLY A 94 19.48 4.92 -12.11
C GLY A 94 18.47 5.91 -11.58
N ASP A 95 18.19 6.94 -12.36
CA ASP A 95 17.13 7.90 -12.06
C ASP A 95 16.00 7.76 -13.07
N VAL A 96 14.86 8.35 -12.73
CA VAL A 96 13.73 8.53 -13.66
C VAL A 96 13.44 10.02 -13.76
N ASP A 97 13.66 10.59 -14.94
CA ASP A 97 13.36 11.97 -15.27
C ASP A 97 11.92 12.03 -15.80
N LEU A 98 11.11 12.88 -15.20
CA LEU A 98 9.71 13.05 -15.57
C LEU A 98 9.53 14.32 -16.38
N TYR A 99 8.71 14.24 -17.43
CA TYR A 99 8.35 15.36 -18.29
C TYR A 99 6.83 15.46 -18.43
N LEU A 100 6.30 16.67 -18.40
CA LEU A 100 4.91 16.99 -18.67
C LEU A 100 4.85 17.86 -19.92
N ASN A 101 4.19 17.38 -20.97
CA ASN A 101 4.07 18.07 -22.26
C ASN A 101 5.43 18.51 -22.82
N GLY A 102 6.44 17.63 -22.69
CA GLY A 102 7.83 17.88 -23.11
C GLY A 102 8.63 18.82 -22.20
N LYS A 103 8.04 19.34 -21.11
CA LYS A 103 8.74 20.16 -20.12
C LYS A 103 9.16 19.31 -18.94
N PHE A 104 10.39 19.48 -18.48
CA PHE A 104 10.91 18.79 -17.32
C PHE A 104 10.10 19.09 -16.06
N LEU A 105 9.62 18.03 -15.40
CA LEU A 105 8.77 18.07 -14.21
C LEU A 105 9.57 17.77 -12.92
N GLY A 106 10.54 16.86 -13.00
CA GLY A 106 11.40 16.51 -11.87
C GLY A 106 12.12 15.18 -12.05
N ILE A 107 12.92 14.82 -11.04
CA ILE A 107 13.73 13.59 -11.02
C ILE A 107 13.37 12.75 -9.81
N ILE A 108 13.29 11.46 -10.03
CA ILE A 108 13.16 10.43 -9.00
C ILE A 108 14.51 9.69 -8.93
N TRP A 109 15.30 10.03 -7.92
CA TRP A 109 16.70 9.63 -7.83
C TRP A 109 16.89 8.21 -7.32
N ASN A 110 17.87 7.49 -7.90
CA ASN A 110 18.38 6.22 -7.36
C ASN A 110 17.30 5.15 -7.18
N ARG A 111 16.63 4.81 -8.28
CA ARG A 111 15.66 3.73 -8.41
C ARG A 111 16.29 2.43 -8.87
N VAL A 112 15.67 1.31 -8.50
CA VAL A 112 15.97 0.02 -9.12
C VAL A 112 15.32 0.02 -10.49
N LEU A 113 16.11 -0.27 -11.51
CA LEU A 113 15.67 -0.36 -12.88
C LEU A 113 15.92 -1.80 -13.34
N GLU A 114 14.86 -2.49 -13.76
CA GLU A 114 14.96 -3.81 -14.36
C GLU A 114 14.89 -3.68 -15.89
N SER A 115 15.77 -4.41 -16.56
CA SER A 115 15.86 -4.49 -18.01
C SER A 115 15.13 -5.74 -18.45
N ASP A 116 14.32 -5.63 -19.50
CA ASP A 116 13.49 -6.72 -20.03
C ASP A 116 14.34 -7.95 -20.42
N TYR A 117 15.57 -7.70 -20.85
CA TYR A 117 16.53 -8.71 -21.25
C TYR A 117 17.89 -8.54 -20.57
N PRO A 118 18.65 -9.63 -20.37
CA PRO A 118 20.03 -9.56 -19.94
C PRO A 118 20.88 -8.76 -20.92
N VAL A 119 21.54 -7.72 -20.44
CA VAL A 119 22.36 -6.83 -21.27
C VAL A 119 23.64 -7.52 -21.72
N THR A 120 23.75 -7.73 -23.03
CA THR A 120 24.94 -8.26 -23.73
C THR A 120 25.62 -7.16 -24.56
N LYS A 121 26.65 -7.50 -25.34
CA LYS A 121 27.28 -6.54 -26.25
C LYS A 121 26.40 -6.25 -27.46
N GLU A 122 25.62 -7.23 -27.87
CA GLU A 122 24.75 -7.20 -29.04
C GLU A 122 23.36 -6.63 -28.71
N GLN A 123 22.92 -6.76 -27.46
CA GLN A 123 21.61 -6.32 -26.99
C GLN A 123 21.78 -5.32 -25.83
N PRO A 124 21.63 -3.99 -26.10
CA PRO A 124 21.70 -2.98 -25.05
C PRO A 124 20.53 -3.12 -24.07
N ALA A 125 20.65 -2.44 -22.93
CA ALA A 125 19.58 -2.39 -21.95
C ALA A 125 18.32 -1.74 -22.53
N SER A 126 17.19 -2.41 -22.33
CA SER A 126 15.85 -1.88 -22.59
C SER A 126 15.19 -1.65 -21.24
N PHE A 127 14.59 -0.49 -21.02
CA PHE A 127 13.90 -0.17 -19.78
C PHE A 127 12.54 0.41 -20.11
N ASP A 128 11.50 -0.12 -19.46
CA ASP A 128 10.18 0.49 -19.41
C ASP A 128 9.90 1.00 -17.99
N LEU A 129 9.03 2.00 -17.87
CA LEU A 129 8.55 2.52 -16.60
C LEU A 129 7.80 1.44 -15.79
N SER A 130 7.21 0.43 -16.45
CA SER A 130 6.66 -0.74 -15.77
C SER A 130 7.69 -1.53 -14.97
N ASN A 131 8.96 -1.46 -15.36
CA ASN A 131 10.08 -2.08 -14.65
C ASN A 131 10.54 -1.26 -13.43
N THR A 132 9.87 -0.15 -13.13
CA THR A 132 10.11 0.66 -11.93
C THR A 132 8.96 0.47 -10.95
N THR A 133 9.18 -0.32 -9.88
CA THR A 133 8.10 -0.63 -8.92
C THR A 133 7.72 0.52 -8.00
N ASP A 134 8.44 1.64 -8.08
CA ASP A 134 8.37 2.72 -7.09
C ASP A 134 7.62 3.94 -7.64
N ILE A 135 7.14 3.87 -8.89
CA ILE A 135 6.45 4.97 -9.58
C ILE A 135 5.13 4.43 -10.11
N SER A 136 4.06 5.15 -9.86
CA SER A 136 2.73 4.85 -10.36
C SER A 136 2.16 6.11 -11.01
N ILE A 137 1.56 5.95 -12.19
CA ILE A 137 0.90 7.04 -12.91
C ILE A 137 -0.53 6.62 -13.19
N TYR A 138 -1.50 7.39 -12.72
CA TYR A 138 -2.91 7.10 -12.91
C TYR A 138 -3.76 8.38 -12.90
N THR A 139 -4.97 8.27 -13.43
CA THR A 139 -5.99 9.32 -13.24
C THR A 139 -6.72 9.11 -11.92
N LEU A 140 -6.99 10.22 -11.24
CA LEU A 140 -7.73 10.28 -10.00
C LEU A 140 -8.94 11.19 -10.20
N LYS A 141 -10.13 10.62 -10.07
CA LYS A 141 -11.39 11.37 -10.06
C LYS A 141 -11.86 11.59 -8.63
N ASP A 142 -12.06 12.84 -8.24
CA ASP A 142 -12.74 13.22 -6.99
C ASP A 142 -14.24 13.35 -7.27
N ASN A 143 -15.04 12.39 -6.82
CA ASN A 143 -16.49 12.33 -7.02
C ASN A 143 -17.23 13.47 -6.30
N ASP A 144 -16.65 14.06 -5.26
CA ASP A 144 -17.29 15.16 -4.53
C ASP A 144 -17.21 16.47 -5.34
N THR A 145 -16.10 16.70 -6.04
CA THR A 145 -15.85 17.91 -6.83
C THR A 145 -16.02 17.71 -8.34
N ASN A 146 -16.16 16.45 -8.78
CA ASN A 146 -16.10 16.01 -10.17
C ASN A 146 -14.84 16.49 -10.91
N GLN A 147 -13.75 16.71 -10.18
CA GLN A 147 -12.44 17.02 -10.74
C GLN A 147 -11.68 15.74 -11.07
N GLU A 148 -10.94 15.76 -12.17
CA GLU A 148 -10.09 14.65 -12.59
C GLU A 148 -8.70 15.20 -12.82
N ASP A 149 -7.73 14.60 -12.14
CA ASP A 149 -6.32 14.97 -12.21
C ASP A 149 -5.49 13.73 -12.54
N ILE A 150 -4.31 13.95 -13.09
CA ILE A 150 -3.31 12.88 -13.21
C ILE A 150 -2.44 12.91 -11.96
N ILE A 151 -2.24 11.75 -11.35
CA ILE A 151 -1.34 11.57 -10.24
C ILE A 151 -0.11 10.82 -10.72
N ILE A 152 1.06 11.41 -10.49
CA ILE A 152 2.32 10.67 -10.50
C ILE A 152 2.67 10.46 -9.02
N PHE A 153 2.64 9.22 -8.55
CA PHE A 153 2.97 8.87 -7.18
C PHE A 153 4.29 8.09 -7.15
N ALA A 154 5.21 8.47 -6.27
CA ALA A 154 6.50 7.82 -6.16
C ALA A 154 6.91 7.55 -4.71
N ASP A 155 7.37 6.32 -4.43
CA ASP A 155 8.16 6.04 -3.24
C ASP A 155 9.56 6.63 -3.45
N ILE A 156 9.92 7.59 -2.58
CA ILE A 156 11.22 8.26 -2.57
C ILE A 156 12.08 7.92 -1.37
N THR A 157 11.73 6.84 -0.67
CA THR A 157 12.50 6.31 0.46
C THR A 157 13.91 6.00 0.02
N ALA A 158 14.89 6.54 0.74
CA ALA A 158 16.29 6.25 0.48
C ALA A 158 16.62 4.80 0.87
N TYR A 159 17.14 4.02 -0.07
CA TYR A 159 17.64 2.67 0.20
C TYR A 159 19.00 2.42 -0.48
N ARG A 160 19.72 1.43 0.03
CA ARG A 160 20.97 0.97 -0.57
C ARG A 160 20.68 -0.24 -1.46
N ILE A 161 21.18 -0.20 -2.68
CA ILE A 161 21.13 -1.31 -3.62
C ILE A 161 22.41 -2.15 -3.44
N LYS A 162 22.25 -3.44 -3.11
CA LYS A 162 23.33 -4.42 -3.10
C LYS A 162 22.97 -5.60 -3.99
N ALA A 163 23.94 -6.07 -4.77
CA ALA A 163 23.80 -7.33 -5.49
C ALA A 163 23.56 -8.47 -4.47
N GLY A 164 22.44 -9.18 -4.61
CA GLY A 164 22.20 -10.44 -3.91
C GLY A 164 22.79 -11.63 -4.67
N GLU A 165 22.62 -12.82 -4.11
CA GLU A 165 22.90 -14.08 -4.82
C GLU A 165 21.77 -14.35 -5.83
N GLU A 166 22.13 -14.93 -6.98
CA GLU A 166 21.21 -15.42 -8.03
C GLU A 166 20.12 -14.42 -8.48
N TYR A 167 20.51 -13.32 -9.13
CA TYR A 167 19.61 -12.37 -9.83
C TYR A 167 18.60 -11.63 -8.94
N LEU A 168 18.60 -11.84 -7.62
CA LEU A 168 17.75 -11.11 -6.70
C LEU A 168 18.48 -9.86 -6.17
N LEU A 169 17.89 -8.68 -6.35
CA LEU A 169 18.32 -7.49 -5.64
C LEU A 169 17.62 -7.39 -4.29
N ASN A 170 18.42 -7.27 -3.23
CA ASN A 170 17.91 -6.90 -1.93
C ASN A 170 17.98 -5.37 -1.79
N ARG A 171 16.81 -4.74 -1.65
CA ARG A 171 16.72 -3.35 -1.19
C ARG A 171 17.07 -3.33 0.29
N TYR A 172 18.25 -2.81 0.60
CA TYR A 172 18.66 -2.64 1.99
C TYR A 172 18.21 -1.29 2.49
N TYR A 173 17.10 -1.31 3.20
CA TYR A 173 16.64 -0.16 3.95
C TYR A 173 17.49 0.01 5.22
N PRO A 174 17.86 1.25 5.59
CA PRO A 174 18.49 1.52 6.88
C PRO A 174 17.58 1.08 8.04
N LYS A 175 18.17 0.90 9.23
CA LYS A 175 17.38 0.73 10.47
C LYS A 175 16.42 1.91 10.61
N ASN A 176 15.19 1.64 11.05
CA ASN A 176 14.06 2.60 11.13
C ASN A 176 13.45 3.01 9.77
N MET A 177 13.23 2.04 8.87
CA MET A 177 12.61 2.28 7.56
C MET A 177 11.33 3.14 7.66
N GLU A 178 10.40 2.84 8.56
CA GLU A 178 9.16 3.62 8.73
C GLU A 178 9.38 5.11 9.04
N GLU A 179 10.50 5.48 9.67
CA GLU A 179 10.84 6.88 9.96
C GLU A 179 11.43 7.61 8.74
N MET A 180 11.99 6.84 7.81
CA MET A 180 12.66 7.33 6.61
C MET A 180 11.78 7.18 5.36
N THR A 181 10.67 6.44 5.46
CA THR A 181 9.76 6.24 4.34
C THR A 181 9.14 7.57 3.91
N GLN A 182 9.38 7.91 2.65
CA GLN A 182 9.00 9.19 2.06
C GLN A 182 8.33 8.94 0.73
N PHE A 183 7.29 9.70 0.46
CA PHE A 183 6.57 9.67 -0.80
C PHE A 183 6.58 11.06 -1.40
N GLN A 184 6.61 11.10 -2.72
CA GLN A 184 6.44 12.31 -3.48
C GLN A 184 5.32 12.08 -4.48
N TYR A 185 4.44 13.06 -4.64
CA TYR A 185 3.47 13.01 -5.71
C TYR A 185 3.33 14.34 -6.42
N TRP A 186 2.96 14.25 -7.69
CA TRP A 186 2.54 15.37 -8.50
C TRP A 186 1.07 15.19 -8.81
N ARG A 187 0.30 16.26 -8.60
CA ARG A 187 -1.09 16.35 -9.01
C ARG A 187 -1.16 17.27 -10.21
N ILE A 188 -1.44 16.73 -11.38
CA ILE A 188 -1.46 17.46 -12.65
C ILE A 188 -2.92 17.69 -13.02
N HIS A 189 -3.30 18.96 -13.10
CA HIS A 189 -4.64 19.39 -13.42
C HIS A 189 -4.92 19.31 -14.92
N LYS A 190 -6.21 19.32 -15.28
CA LYS A 190 -6.65 19.31 -16.69
C LYS A 190 -6.04 20.43 -17.51
N ASP A 191 -5.78 21.60 -16.91
CA ASP A 191 -5.19 22.73 -17.62
C ASP A 191 -3.68 22.57 -17.92
N GLY A 192 -3.02 21.59 -17.28
CA GLY A 192 -1.59 21.33 -17.36
C GLY A 192 -0.76 21.98 -16.26
N SER A 193 -1.41 22.72 -15.34
CA SER A 193 -0.76 23.15 -14.10
C SER A 193 -0.60 21.96 -13.14
N TYR A 194 0.34 22.06 -12.20
CA TYR A 194 0.59 20.96 -11.28
C TYR A 194 1.03 21.45 -9.90
N ASP A 195 0.64 20.67 -8.90
CA ASP A 195 1.15 20.75 -7.54
C ASP A 195 2.12 19.60 -7.28
N LYS A 196 3.12 19.87 -6.45
CA LYS A 196 4.12 18.88 -6.03
C LYS A 196 4.20 18.86 -4.52
N GLU A 197 4.05 17.68 -3.94
CA GLU A 197 4.15 17.50 -2.50
C GLU A 197 5.05 16.32 -2.13
N VAL A 198 5.67 16.43 -0.96
CA VAL A 198 6.47 15.37 -0.33
C VAL A 198 5.95 15.16 1.08
N PHE A 199 5.72 13.91 1.46
CA PHE A 199 5.26 13.57 2.80
C PHE A 199 5.97 12.31 3.33
N ARG A 200 5.93 12.12 4.66
CA ARG A 200 6.59 10.99 5.32
C ARG A 200 5.55 10.02 5.89
N GLN A 201 5.93 8.76 6.07
CA GLN A 201 5.04 7.79 6.70
C GLN A 201 4.69 8.14 8.17
N LYS A 202 5.57 8.82 8.91
CA LYS A 202 5.31 9.24 10.30
C LYS A 202 5.05 10.76 10.46
N SER A 203 4.66 11.46 9.40
CA SER A 203 4.25 12.87 9.49
C SER A 203 2.73 13.02 9.57
N ASP A 204 2.26 14.24 9.84
CA ASP A 204 0.90 14.64 9.51
C ASP A 204 0.73 14.44 7.99
N ARG A 205 -0.29 13.66 7.61
CA ARG A 205 -0.64 13.38 6.22
C ARG A 205 -2.09 13.69 6.02
N THR A 206 -2.42 14.10 4.81
CA THR A 206 -3.82 14.22 4.40
C THR A 206 -4.43 12.83 4.18
N ASP A 207 -5.76 12.79 4.17
CA ASP A 207 -6.53 11.60 3.82
C ASP A 207 -6.11 11.12 2.42
N LEU A 208 -6.03 12.04 1.45
CA LEU A 208 -5.60 11.72 0.10
C LEU A 208 -4.20 11.11 0.07
N GLN A 209 -3.20 11.72 0.71
CA GLN A 209 -1.84 11.19 0.75
C GLN A 209 -1.78 9.76 1.28
N THR A 210 -2.54 9.47 2.34
CA THR A 210 -2.61 8.11 2.90
C THR A 210 -3.29 7.13 1.93
N PHE A 211 -4.31 7.57 1.20
CA PHE A 211 -5.00 6.76 0.20
C PHE A 211 -4.10 6.42 -0.99
N LEU A 212 -3.32 7.39 -1.49
CA LEU A 212 -2.38 7.16 -2.60
C LEU A 212 -1.28 6.16 -2.18
N ALA A 213 -0.71 6.30 -0.99
CA ALA A 213 0.28 5.37 -0.46
C ALA A 213 -0.27 3.94 -0.30
N LEU A 214 -1.51 3.80 0.19
CA LEU A 214 -2.16 2.49 0.32
C LEU A 214 -2.38 1.81 -1.04
N ASN A 215 -2.79 2.56 -2.05
CA ASN A 215 -3.03 2.02 -3.40
C ASN A 215 -1.73 1.71 -4.15
N SER A 216 -0.61 2.36 -3.81
CA SER A 216 0.71 1.99 -4.32
C SER A 216 1.30 0.74 -3.64
N GLY A 217 0.54 0.05 -2.79
CA GLY A 217 1.01 -1.11 -2.03
C GLY A 217 1.85 -0.79 -0.80
N ALA A 218 2.00 0.50 -0.43
CA ALA A 218 2.75 0.84 0.77
C ALA A 218 1.99 0.39 2.02
N ASN A 219 2.75 -0.15 2.98
CA ASN A 219 2.21 -0.65 4.24
C ASN A 219 1.97 0.53 5.22
N VAL A 220 0.92 1.30 4.96
CA VAL A 220 0.63 2.56 5.66
C VAL A 220 -0.83 2.60 6.10
N GLY A 221 -1.09 2.67 7.41
CA GLY A 221 -2.44 2.96 7.93
C GLY A 221 -2.65 4.44 8.19
N TYR A 222 -3.91 4.89 8.17
CA TYR A 222 -4.28 6.26 8.52
C TYR A 222 -4.24 6.47 10.04
N PHE A 223 -4.86 5.58 10.79
CA PHE A 223 -4.90 5.57 12.25
C PHE A 223 -3.82 4.67 12.86
N THR A 224 -3.46 3.56 12.21
CA THR A 224 -2.43 2.66 12.73
C THR A 224 -1.79 1.77 11.65
N THR A 225 -0.47 1.63 11.70
CA THR A 225 0.26 0.66 10.86
C THR A 225 0.23 -0.77 11.43
N TRP A 226 -0.18 -0.95 12.69
CA TRP A 226 -0.11 -2.24 13.37
C TRP A 226 -1.02 -3.30 12.77
N LEU A 227 -2.13 -2.89 12.16
CA LEU A 227 -3.07 -3.82 11.52
C LEU A 227 -2.45 -4.57 10.34
N ASN A 228 -1.41 -4.01 9.73
CA ASN A 228 -0.72 -4.59 8.59
C ASN A 228 0.45 -5.51 8.98
N ALA A 229 0.84 -5.55 10.27
CA ALA A 229 1.88 -6.45 10.78
C ALA A 229 1.33 -7.85 11.14
N TYR A 230 0.14 -8.19 10.65
CA TYR A 230 -0.53 -9.45 10.96
C TYR A 230 -0.05 -10.59 10.03
N PRO A 231 0.18 -11.82 10.55
CA PRO A 231 0.05 -12.24 11.94
C PRO A 231 1.34 -11.99 12.74
N ALA A 232 1.34 -11.03 13.67
CA ALA A 232 2.44 -10.86 14.60
C ALA A 232 2.23 -11.71 15.87
N PHE A 233 3.33 -12.22 16.42
CA PHE A 233 3.42 -12.95 17.71
C PHE A 233 2.70 -12.24 18.88
N TYR A 234 2.50 -10.91 18.81
CA TYR A 234 1.78 -10.10 19.80
C TYR A 234 0.25 -10.18 19.69
N PHE A 235 -0.30 -10.88 18.70
CA PHE A 235 -1.71 -11.24 18.62
C PHE A 235 -1.88 -12.76 18.82
N PRO A 236 -1.68 -13.29 20.04
CA PRO A 236 -1.78 -14.73 20.32
C PRO A 236 -3.21 -15.28 20.23
N LEU A 237 -4.20 -14.43 19.96
CA LEU A 237 -5.58 -14.85 19.68
C LEU A 237 -5.84 -14.58 18.19
N PRO A 238 -6.36 -15.58 17.45
CA PRO A 238 -6.53 -15.48 16.03
C PRO A 238 -7.63 -14.45 15.77
N TYR A 239 -7.29 -13.21 15.48
CA TYR A 239 -8.21 -12.14 15.06
C TYR A 239 -9.00 -11.44 16.20
N PRO A 240 -8.93 -10.08 16.30
CA PRO A 240 -9.78 -9.29 17.21
C PRO A 240 -11.28 -9.60 17.11
N LEU A 241 -11.77 -9.91 15.91
CA LEU A 241 -13.17 -10.31 15.73
C LEU A 241 -13.46 -11.69 16.30
N PHE A 242 -12.53 -12.64 16.26
CA PHE A 242 -12.71 -13.95 16.89
C PHE A 242 -12.65 -13.85 18.42
N SER A 243 -11.70 -13.10 18.98
CA SER A 243 -11.65 -12.90 20.43
C SER A 243 -12.87 -12.14 20.93
N GLY A 244 -13.34 -11.14 20.17
CA GLY A 244 -14.63 -10.50 20.41
C GLY A 244 -15.80 -11.48 20.37
N PHE A 245 -15.90 -12.30 19.32
CA PHE A 245 -16.95 -13.31 19.15
C PHE A 245 -16.93 -14.38 20.26
N LEU A 246 -15.74 -14.90 20.58
CA LEU A 246 -15.53 -15.86 21.66
C LEU A 246 -15.93 -15.25 23.02
N GLY A 247 -15.59 -13.98 23.23
CA GLY A 247 -16.01 -13.22 24.41
C GLY A 247 -17.53 -13.18 24.55
N ILE A 248 -18.23 -12.76 23.49
CA ILE A 248 -19.70 -12.71 23.43
C ILE A 248 -20.31 -14.10 23.65
N PHE A 249 -19.76 -15.13 22.99
CA PHE A 249 -20.21 -16.51 23.14
C PHE A 249 -20.09 -17.02 24.58
N LEU A 250 -18.95 -16.77 25.23
CA LEU A 250 -18.71 -17.18 26.62
C LEU A 250 -19.61 -16.44 27.62
N LEU A 251 -19.88 -15.15 27.37
CA LEU A 251 -20.85 -14.38 28.14
C LEU A 251 -22.25 -14.99 28.02
N PHE A 252 -22.69 -15.27 26.80
CA PHE A 252 -24.00 -15.87 26.54
C PHE A 252 -24.11 -17.24 27.21
N HIS A 253 -23.11 -18.11 27.01
CA HIS A 253 -23.05 -19.44 27.63
C HIS A 253 -23.09 -19.36 29.16
N GLY A 254 -22.34 -18.43 29.78
CA GLY A 254 -22.33 -18.22 31.22
C GLY A 254 -23.68 -17.77 31.77
N VAL A 255 -24.36 -16.84 31.09
CA VAL A 255 -25.70 -16.35 31.48
C VAL A 255 -26.76 -17.44 31.33
N VAL A 256 -26.76 -18.17 30.22
CA VAL A 256 -27.70 -19.29 29.98
C VAL A 256 -27.51 -20.40 31.00
N SER A 257 -26.26 -20.79 31.25
CA SER A 257 -25.90 -21.81 32.25
C SER A 257 -26.38 -21.42 33.66
N ARG A 258 -26.31 -20.12 34.01
CA ARG A 258 -26.84 -19.60 35.28
C ARG A 258 -28.36 -19.68 35.34
N LYS A 259 -29.07 -19.36 34.24
CA LYS A 259 -30.54 -19.41 34.17
C LYS A 259 -31.09 -20.84 34.27
N ILE A 260 -30.52 -21.80 33.55
CA ILE A 260 -30.93 -23.22 33.60
C ILE A 260 -30.82 -23.76 35.02
N LYS A 261 -29.72 -23.45 35.71
CA LYS A 261 -29.53 -23.88 37.10
C LYS A 261 -30.56 -23.30 38.07
N ARG A 262 -31.01 -22.06 37.87
CA ARG A 262 -32.07 -21.46 38.69
C ARG A 262 -33.42 -22.17 38.50
N LYS A 263 -33.72 -22.66 37.29
CA LYS A 263 -34.98 -23.37 37.00
C LYS A 263 -35.02 -24.81 37.53
N GLY A 264 -33.88 -25.50 37.58
CA GLY A 264 -33.79 -26.87 38.13
C GLY A 264 -33.56 -26.96 39.64
N LEU A 265 -33.65 -25.83 40.36
CA LEU A 265 -33.58 -25.73 41.82
C LEU A 265 -34.94 -25.35 42.43
N VAL A 266 -36.01 -25.44 41.63
CA VAL A 266 -37.42 -25.39 42.04
C VAL A 266 -37.96 -26.80 42.08
#